data_AF-A0A0P0P0K9-F1
#
_entry.id   AF-A0A0P0P0K9-F1
#
_cell.length_a   1.000
_cell.length_b   1.000
_cell.length_c   1.000
_cell.angle_alpha   90.00
_cell.angle_beta   90.00
_cell.angle_gamma   90.00
#
_symmetry.space_group_name_H-M   'P 1'
#
loop_
_entity.id
_entity.type
_entity.pdbx_description
1 polymer ?
#
loop_
_entity_poly.entity_id
_entity_poly.type
_entity_poly.pdbx_seq_one_letter_code
_entity_poly.pdbx_strand_id
1 'polypeptide(L)'
;MVNSVPNTLRGVHTHADHYDYLIIIAGEMVLGLRDSRVGSPSFGWATTVRVTGEDPHIVVIPPGVSHGFCFTKPSTHVYGVTAHFVRPEESICRWNDPDLGFDWPCTDPFLSPKDAAAGSYKDMLARFSLLPLDQ
;
A
#
# COMPACT_ATOMS: atom_id res chain seq x y z
N MET A 1 -13.84 -0.27 -10.50
CA MET A 1 -13.90 -1.56 -9.77
C MET A 1 -12.82 -2.47 -10.31
N VAL A 2 -12.10 -3.15 -9.44
CA VAL A 2 -10.96 -4.01 -9.78
C VAL A 2 -11.18 -5.38 -9.16
N ASN A 3 -11.04 -6.44 -9.96
CA ASN A 3 -11.09 -7.82 -9.49
C ASN A 3 -9.67 -8.33 -9.23
N SER A 4 -9.49 -9.07 -8.15
CA SER A 4 -8.21 -9.72 -7.81
C SER A 4 -8.44 -11.17 -7.43
N VAL A 5 -7.51 -12.02 -7.86
CA VAL A 5 -7.51 -13.45 -7.57
C VAL A 5 -6.77 -13.72 -6.25
N PRO A 6 -7.02 -14.86 -5.60
CA PRO A 6 -6.26 -15.26 -4.41
C PRO A 6 -4.74 -15.21 -4.63
N ASN A 7 -4.01 -14.96 -3.55
CA ASN A 7 -2.55 -14.85 -3.51
C ASN A 7 -1.98 -13.66 -4.33
N THR A 8 -2.81 -12.72 -4.78
CA THR A 8 -2.33 -11.49 -5.42
C THR A 8 -1.88 -10.50 -4.34
N LEU A 9 -0.70 -9.91 -4.51
CA LEU A 9 -0.24 -8.79 -3.71
C LEU A 9 0.02 -7.58 -4.62
N ARG A 10 -0.44 -6.41 -4.18
CA ARG A 10 -0.20 -5.13 -4.84
C ARG A 10 0.51 -4.21 -3.86
N GLY A 11 1.61 -3.59 -4.28
CA GLY A 11 2.45 -2.78 -3.39
C GLY A 11 3.85 -3.36 -3.16
N VAL A 12 4.69 -2.69 -2.37
CA VAL A 12 4.33 -1.59 -1.44
C VAL A 12 4.59 -0.23 -2.04
N HIS A 13 3.58 0.63 -2.05
CA HIS A 13 3.59 1.95 -2.67
C HIS A 13 3.51 3.06 -1.61
N THR A 14 4.08 4.21 -1.92
CA THR A 14 4.00 5.43 -1.11
C THR A 14 3.72 6.61 -2.02
N HIS A 15 2.69 7.38 -1.72
CA HIS A 15 2.29 8.53 -2.52
C HIS A 15 2.58 9.82 -1.76
N ALA A 16 3.07 10.84 -2.46
CA ALA A 16 3.50 12.10 -1.83
C ALA A 16 2.42 13.19 -1.82
N ASP A 17 1.47 13.12 -2.77
CA ASP A 17 0.63 14.24 -3.18
C ASP A 17 -0.88 13.95 -3.17
N HIS A 18 -1.31 12.77 -2.72
CA HIS A 18 -2.72 12.42 -2.64
C HIS A 18 -3.04 11.41 -1.56
N TYR A 19 -4.33 11.37 -1.20
CA TYR A 19 -4.90 10.32 -0.38
C TYR A 19 -5.42 9.20 -1.25
N ASP A 20 -5.31 7.97 -0.74
CA ASP A 20 -5.94 6.80 -1.31
C ASP A 20 -7.19 6.42 -0.52
N TYR A 21 -8.24 6.06 -1.24
CA TYR A 21 -9.49 5.56 -0.71
C TYR A 21 -9.69 4.13 -1.18
N LEU A 22 -9.70 3.20 -0.25
CA LEU A 22 -9.76 1.78 -0.56
C LEU A 22 -10.95 1.14 0.16
N ILE A 23 -11.79 0.45 -0.61
CA ILE A 23 -12.95 -0.28 -0.11
C ILE A 23 -13.04 -1.64 -0.80
N ILE A 24 -13.27 -2.69 -0.03
CA ILE A 24 -13.63 -4.02 -0.53
C ILE A 24 -15.16 -4.07 -0.63
N ILE A 25 -15.68 -4.42 -1.81
CA ILE A 25 -17.12 -4.58 -2.04
C ILE A 25 -17.55 -6.05 -2.09
N ALA A 26 -16.59 -6.95 -2.34
CA ALA A 26 -16.78 -8.39 -2.24
C ALA A 26 -15.43 -9.06 -1.91
N GLY A 27 -15.44 -10.09 -1.08
CA GLY A 27 -14.21 -10.77 -0.67
C GLY A 27 -13.52 -10.11 0.53
N GLU A 28 -12.19 -10.21 0.60
CA GLU A 28 -11.38 -9.61 1.67
C GLU A 28 -9.94 -9.35 1.20
N MET A 29 -9.30 -8.41 1.88
CA MET A 29 -7.86 -8.20 1.77
C MET A 29 -7.25 -8.01 3.16
N VAL A 30 -5.93 -8.24 3.25
CA VAL A 30 -5.11 -7.72 4.34
C VAL A 30 -4.31 -6.55 3.80
N LEU A 31 -4.51 -5.38 4.40
CA LEU A 31 -3.87 -4.11 4.06
C LEU A 31 -2.72 -3.85 5.06
N GLY A 32 -1.51 -3.72 4.55
CA GLY A 32 -0.35 -3.25 5.32
C GLY A 32 -0.26 -1.73 5.26
N LEU A 33 -0.01 -1.10 6.41
CA LEU A 33 0.14 0.35 6.57
C LEU A 33 1.38 0.65 7.40
N ARG A 34 2.31 1.42 6.87
CA ARG A 34 3.51 1.89 7.57
C ARG A 34 3.64 3.40 7.43
N ASP A 35 3.82 4.07 8.55
CA ASP A 35 4.05 5.51 8.56
C ASP A 35 5.49 5.83 8.12
N SER A 36 5.62 6.39 6.92
CA SER A 36 6.90 6.75 6.29
C SER A 36 7.14 8.26 6.29
N ARG A 37 6.30 9.03 7.00
CA ARG A 37 6.39 10.50 7.06
C ARG A 37 7.46 10.92 8.07
N VAL A 38 8.59 11.41 7.56
CA VAL A 38 9.66 11.95 8.41
C VAL A 38 9.11 13.07 9.30
N GLY A 39 9.35 12.97 10.61
CA GLY A 39 8.83 13.93 11.61
C GLY A 39 7.44 13.59 12.16
N SER A 40 6.75 12.57 11.63
CA SER A 40 5.51 12.06 12.24
C SER A 40 5.77 11.47 13.63
N PRO A 41 4.91 11.75 14.63
CA PRO A 41 5.00 11.10 15.96
C PRO A 41 4.90 9.57 15.91
N SER A 42 4.25 9.04 14.87
CA SER A 42 4.11 7.60 14.63
C SER A 42 5.05 7.08 13.55
N PHE A 43 6.09 7.82 13.17
CA PHE A 43 7.05 7.38 12.16
C PHE A 43 7.59 5.97 12.46
N GLY A 44 7.54 5.10 11.45
CA GLY A 44 7.98 3.71 11.54
C GLY A 44 6.98 2.75 12.20
N TRP A 45 5.84 3.25 12.70
CA TRP A 45 4.76 2.37 13.14
C TRP A 45 4.16 1.65 11.94
N ALA A 46 3.90 0.37 12.13
CA ALA A 46 3.34 -0.49 11.11
C ALA A 46 2.17 -1.30 11.68
N THR A 47 1.21 -1.60 10.83
CA THR A 47 0.10 -2.49 11.16
C THR A 47 -0.42 -3.18 9.91
N THR A 48 -1.10 -4.31 10.11
CA THR A 48 -1.90 -4.96 9.09
C THR A 48 -3.35 -4.98 9.52
N VAL A 49 -4.25 -4.61 8.61
CA VAL A 49 -5.70 -4.54 8.86
C VAL A 49 -6.42 -5.45 7.87
N ARG A 50 -7.31 -6.30 8.38
CA ARG A 50 -8.22 -7.07 7.52
C ARG A 50 -9.40 -6.19 7.14
N VAL A 51 -9.68 -6.07 5.85
CA VAL A 51 -10.82 -5.32 5.31
C VAL A 51 -11.67 -6.26 4.48
N THR A 52 -12.98 -6.28 4.74
CA THR A 52 -13.91 -7.23 4.13
C THR A 52 -15.05 -6.50 3.43
N GLY A 53 -15.69 -7.18 2.47
CA GLY A 53 -16.92 -6.68 1.85
C GLY A 53 -18.18 -7.04 2.65
N GLU A 54 -18.08 -7.86 3.69
CA GLU A 54 -19.20 -8.23 4.56
C GLU A 54 -19.54 -7.10 5.55
N ASP A 55 -18.51 -6.35 5.98
CA ASP A 55 -18.63 -5.16 6.82
C ASP A 55 -17.80 -4.03 6.19
N PRO A 56 -18.34 -3.37 5.15
CA PRO A 56 -17.56 -2.52 4.27
C PRO A 56 -17.13 -1.24 4.98
N HIS A 57 -15.81 -1.07 5.07
CA HIS A 57 -15.17 0.15 5.54
C HIS A 57 -14.37 0.80 4.41
N ILE A 58 -14.43 2.12 4.32
CA ILE A 58 -13.50 2.88 3.49
C ILE A 58 -12.24 3.13 4.33
N VAL A 59 -11.11 2.60 3.88
CA VAL A 59 -9.81 2.98 4.43
C VAL A 59 -9.32 4.20 3.68
N VAL A 60 -8.97 5.25 4.43
CA VAL A 60 -8.36 6.48 3.92
C VAL A 60 -6.89 6.46 4.29
N ILE A 61 -6.02 6.50 3.29
CA ILE A 61 -4.56 6.43 3.46
C ILE A 61 -3.98 7.80 3.14
N PRO A 62 -3.35 8.50 4.11
CA PRO A 62 -2.71 9.78 3.87
C PRO A 62 -1.44 9.68 3.02
N PRO A 63 -1.04 10.78 2.35
CA PRO A 63 0.28 10.89 1.74
C PRO A 63 1.40 10.52 2.73
N GLY A 64 2.42 9.81 2.23
CA GLY A 64 3.56 9.34 3.01
C GLY A 64 3.31 8.13 3.90
N VAL A 65 2.13 7.52 3.84
CA VAL A 65 1.91 6.19 4.42
C VAL A 65 2.18 5.13 3.36
N SER A 66 3.23 4.34 3.58
CA SER A 66 3.55 3.20 2.72
C SER A 66 2.50 2.11 2.92
N HIS A 67 1.93 1.62 1.83
CA HIS A 67 0.84 0.66 1.89
C HIS A 67 0.90 -0.37 0.77
N GLY A 68 0.29 -1.51 1.03
CA GLY A 68 0.11 -2.60 0.07
C GLY A 68 -0.98 -3.53 0.56
N PHE A 69 -1.50 -4.41 -0.29
CA PHE A 69 -2.58 -5.29 0.11
C PHE A 69 -2.51 -6.65 -0.59
N CYS A 70 -2.84 -7.67 0.20
CA CYS A 70 -2.86 -9.07 -0.20
C CYS A 70 -4.30 -9.59 -0.20
N PHE A 71 -4.67 -10.30 -1.26
CA PHE A 71 -5.98 -10.94 -1.38
C PHE A 71 -5.87 -12.44 -1.06
N THR A 72 -6.54 -12.88 -0.02
CA THR A 72 -6.58 -14.31 0.40
C THR A 72 -7.67 -15.10 -0.32
N LYS A 73 -8.68 -14.40 -0.87
CA LYS A 73 -9.82 -14.98 -1.61
C LYS A 73 -10.18 -14.11 -2.82
N PRO A 74 -10.96 -14.61 -3.79
CA PRO A 74 -11.42 -13.79 -4.91
C PRO A 74 -12.13 -12.55 -4.38
N SER A 75 -11.69 -11.37 -4.82
CA SER A 75 -12.13 -10.11 -4.23
C SER A 75 -12.33 -9.03 -5.28
N THR A 76 -13.31 -8.17 -5.03
CA THR A 76 -13.59 -6.97 -5.81
C THR A 76 -13.44 -5.76 -4.91
N HIS A 77 -12.66 -4.78 -5.35
CA HIS A 77 -12.43 -3.53 -4.63
C HIS A 77 -12.64 -2.31 -5.52
N VAL A 78 -12.84 -1.17 -4.87
CA VAL A 78 -12.77 0.14 -5.48
C VAL A 78 -11.58 0.88 -4.88
N TYR A 79 -10.82 1.52 -5.75
CA TYR A 79 -9.69 2.36 -5.41
C TYR A 79 -9.94 3.75 -5.99
N GLY A 80 -9.87 4.77 -5.14
CA GLY A 80 -10.01 6.17 -5.52
C GLY A 80 -8.81 6.97 -5.00
N VAL A 81 -8.50 8.08 -5.68
CA VAL A 81 -7.40 8.99 -5.33
C VAL A 81 -7.88 10.43 -5.38
N THR A 82 -7.38 11.31 -4.49
CA THR A 82 -7.77 12.74 -4.51
C THR A 82 -7.19 13.53 -5.67
N ALA A 83 -6.06 13.09 -6.25
CA ALA A 83 -5.42 13.74 -7.37
C ALA A 83 -5.08 12.70 -8.44
N HIS A 84 -5.12 13.13 -9.71
CA HIS A 84 -4.62 12.30 -10.79
C HIS A 84 -3.11 12.09 -10.66
N PHE A 85 -2.62 10.99 -11.22
CA PHE A 85 -1.22 10.64 -11.22
C PHE A 85 -0.37 11.69 -11.96
N VAL A 86 0.21 12.66 -11.23
CA VAL A 86 1.00 13.76 -11.81
C VAL A 86 2.49 13.38 -11.91
N ARG A 87 2.98 12.46 -11.07
CA ARG A 87 4.42 12.11 -11.01
C ARG A 87 4.65 10.63 -11.38
N PRO A 88 5.44 10.34 -12.43
CA PRO A 88 5.78 8.96 -12.82
C PRO A 88 6.73 8.25 -11.86
N GLU A 89 7.39 8.99 -10.95
CA GLU A 89 8.25 8.41 -9.91
C GLU A 89 7.40 7.85 -8.77
N GLU A 90 6.90 6.63 -8.97
CA GLU A 90 6.26 5.88 -7.90
C GLU A 90 7.29 5.46 -6.85
N SER A 91 7.07 5.90 -5.62
CA SER A 91 7.89 5.49 -4.48
C SER A 91 7.46 4.08 -4.06
N ILE A 92 8.10 3.10 -4.68
CA ILE A 92 7.83 1.66 -4.55
C ILE A 92 8.98 0.93 -3.86
N CYS A 93 8.65 -0.03 -3.00
CA CYS A 93 9.58 -0.99 -2.43
C CYS A 93 9.01 -2.42 -2.46
N ARG A 94 9.91 -3.40 -2.30
CA ARG A 94 9.55 -4.81 -2.25
C ARG A 94 8.60 -5.08 -1.08
N TRP A 95 7.59 -5.89 -1.34
CA TRP A 95 6.51 -6.17 -0.40
C TRP A 95 6.96 -6.89 0.88
N ASN A 96 8.00 -7.71 0.79
CA ASN A 96 8.55 -8.52 1.88
C ASN A 96 9.79 -7.91 2.52
N ASP A 97 9.97 -6.58 2.42
CA ASP A 97 11.07 -5.92 3.09
C ASP A 97 10.90 -6.03 4.62
N PRO A 98 11.91 -6.50 5.37
CA PRO A 98 11.80 -6.70 6.82
C PRO A 98 11.58 -5.38 7.58
N ASP A 99 11.99 -4.24 7.01
CA ASP A 99 11.79 -2.94 7.64
C ASP A 99 10.32 -2.48 7.59
N LEU A 100 9.46 -3.13 6.79
CA LEU A 100 8.05 -2.74 6.68
C LEU A 100 7.23 -3.14 7.91
N GLY A 101 7.49 -4.31 8.50
CA GLY A 101 6.73 -4.85 9.63
C GLY A 101 5.31 -5.30 9.29
N PHE A 102 5.08 -5.79 8.07
CA PHE A 102 3.79 -6.31 7.62
C PHE A 102 3.68 -7.82 7.78
N ASP A 103 2.64 -8.27 8.49
CA ASP A 103 2.29 -9.68 8.66
C ASP A 103 1.41 -10.18 7.50
N TRP A 104 2.02 -10.42 6.34
CA TRP A 104 1.30 -10.84 5.15
C TRP A 104 0.76 -12.29 5.25
N PRO A 105 -0.52 -12.55 4.91
CA PRO A 105 -1.11 -13.89 4.91
C PRO A 105 -0.83 -14.65 3.59
N CYS A 106 0.31 -14.40 2.94
CA CYS A 106 0.66 -15.02 1.67
C CYS A 106 2.12 -15.48 1.62
N THR A 107 2.38 -16.45 0.75
CA THR A 107 3.72 -16.94 0.42
C THR A 107 3.83 -16.99 -1.09
N ASP A 108 4.94 -16.47 -1.63
CA ASP A 108 5.18 -16.35 -3.07
C ASP A 108 3.98 -15.75 -3.85
N PRO A 109 3.60 -14.49 -3.55
CA PRO A 109 2.39 -13.89 -4.11
C PRO A 109 2.54 -13.59 -5.61
N PHE A 110 1.41 -13.53 -6.30
CA PHE A 110 1.36 -12.98 -7.64
C PHE A 110 1.57 -11.47 -7.58
N LEU A 111 2.65 -11.01 -8.21
CA LEU A 111 3.06 -9.62 -8.29
C LEU A 111 2.94 -9.10 -9.72
N SER A 112 2.77 -7.79 -9.86
CA SER A 112 3.04 -7.14 -11.15
C SER A 112 4.55 -7.17 -11.44
N PRO A 113 4.98 -7.06 -12.72
CA PRO A 113 6.41 -6.92 -13.05
C PRO A 113 7.07 -5.74 -12.34
N LYS A 114 6.30 -4.68 -12.08
CA LYS A 114 6.75 -3.49 -11.35
C LYS A 114 7.03 -3.78 -9.89
N ASP A 115 6.09 -4.42 -9.20
CA ASP A 115 6.24 -4.78 -7.78
C ASP A 115 7.34 -5.82 -7.58
N ALA A 116 7.49 -6.76 -8.53
CA ALA A 116 8.56 -7.75 -8.51
C ALA A 116 9.97 -7.17 -8.69
N ALA A 117 10.09 -6.03 -9.40
CA ALA A 117 11.37 -5.35 -9.63
C ALA A 117 11.72 -4.31 -8.56
N ALA A 118 10.87 -4.14 -7.54
CA ALA A 118 11.03 -3.10 -6.53
C ALA A 118 12.25 -3.32 -5.62
N GLY A 119 12.92 -2.23 -5.26
CA GLY A 119 14.09 -2.23 -4.37
C GLY A 119 13.74 -2.29 -2.88
N SER A 120 14.73 -1.99 -2.03
CA SER A 120 14.53 -1.99 -0.56
C SER A 120 13.62 -0.85 -0.09
N TYR A 121 12.96 -1.06 1.06
CA TYR A 121 12.18 0.01 1.72
C TYR A 121 13.07 1.20 2.06
N LYS A 122 14.28 0.96 2.54
CA LYS A 122 15.24 2.02 2.88
C LYS A 122 15.59 2.93 1.70
N ASP A 123 15.86 2.34 0.53
CA ASP A 123 16.21 3.12 -0.67
C ASP A 123 15.01 3.91 -1.17
N MET A 124 13.81 3.34 -1.08
CA MET A 124 12.57 4.04 -1.40
C MET A 124 12.37 5.22 -0.45
N LEU A 125 12.49 5.00 0.86
CA LEU A 125 12.31 6.04 1.88
C LEU A 125 13.32 7.19 1.72
N ALA A 126 14.58 6.89 1.39
CA ALA A 126 15.60 7.89 1.14
C ALA A 126 15.25 8.79 -0.06
N ARG A 127 14.72 8.21 -1.14
CA ARG A 127 14.23 8.96 -2.31
C ARG A 127 12.97 9.75 -1.98
N PHE A 128 12.02 9.12 -1.31
CA PHE A 128 10.74 9.72 -0.91
C PHE A 128 10.93 10.93 0.01
N SER A 129 11.87 10.86 0.95
CA SER A 129 12.15 11.94 1.91
C SER A 129 12.72 13.22 1.26
N LEU A 130 13.16 13.14 0.00
CA LEU A 130 13.60 14.30 -0.78
C LEU A 130 12.44 14.98 -1.52
N LEU A 131 11.30 14.30 -1.62
CA LEU A 131 10.11 14.90 -2.20
C LEU A 131 9.51 15.88 -1.20
N PRO A 132 9.07 17.07 -1.65
CA PRO A 132 8.22 17.90 -0.83
C PRO A 132 6.93 17.11 -0.57
N LEU A 133 6.67 16.79 0.70
CA LEU A 133 5.33 16.50 1.17
C LEU A 133 4.68 17.88 1.25
N ASP A 134 3.69 18.13 0.42
CA ASP A 134 3.11 19.46 0.26
C ASP A 134 2.77 20.09 1.62
N GLN A 135 3.17 21.36 1.79
CA GLN A 135 2.90 22.23 2.94
C GLN A 135 1.43 22.66 2.99
#